data_AF-A0AAU6LHF2-F1
#
_entry.id   AF-A0AAU6LHF2-F1
#
_cell.length_a   1.000
_cell.length_b   1.000
_cell.length_c   1.000
_cell.angle_alpha   90.00
_cell.angle_beta   90.00
_cell.angle_gamma   90.00
#
_symmetry.space_group_name_H-M   'P 1'
#
loop_
_entity.id
_entity.type
_entity.pdbx_description
1 polymer ?
#
loop_
_entity_poly.entity_id
_entity_poly.type
_entity_poly.pdbx_seq_one_letter_code
_entity_poly.pdbx_strand_id
1 'polypeptide(L)'
;MNTPTSNEAGQEWQRDGSEIVWTRFYGPWRVEARCPVAAPFNGPSELTIRLAVGGSGREVEEGMDAALETDGIPANLLRQIPLAEIKAGARAALATQDDRAMNESYPVPARCRTEEDYTLLVAELVRMRATGTTAPQGELAGRLGIGKATMSERIKRSKELGLWDGQRLTDKATALLTQWWREQEGN
;
A
#
# COMPACT_ATOMS: atom_id res chain seq x y z
N MET A 1 35.13 15.34 7.07
CA MET A 1 33.74 15.33 6.58
C MET A 1 33.56 14.00 5.88
N ASN A 2 32.88 13.06 6.54
CA ASN A 2 32.73 11.70 6.05
C ASN A 2 31.54 11.65 5.08
N THR A 3 31.84 11.41 3.81
CA THR A 3 30.84 11.07 2.79
C THR A 3 30.28 9.69 3.13
N PRO A 4 28.96 9.52 3.31
CA PRO A 4 28.41 8.20 3.58
C PRO A 4 28.52 7.35 2.32
N THR A 5 29.25 6.25 2.42
CA THR A 5 29.39 5.18 1.43
C THR A 5 28.03 4.55 1.18
N SER A 6 27.50 4.65 -0.04
CA SER A 6 26.18 4.14 -0.46
C SER A 6 26.07 2.61 -0.58
N ASN A 7 26.76 1.85 0.28
CA ASN A 7 26.75 0.38 0.25
C ASN A 7 25.91 -0.28 1.36
N GLU A 8 25.07 0.49 2.06
CA GLU A 8 24.08 -0.03 3.02
C GLU A 8 22.69 0.60 2.79
N ALA A 9 22.30 0.82 1.53
CA ALA A 9 20.92 1.16 1.22
C ALA A 9 20.05 -0.09 1.41
N GLY A 10 19.31 -0.09 2.50
CA GLY A 10 18.43 -1.16 2.92
C GLY A 10 17.45 -1.59 1.83
N GLN A 11 16.91 -2.77 2.03
CA GLN A 11 15.83 -3.34 1.23
C GLN A 11 14.64 -2.35 1.19
N GLU A 12 14.58 -1.51 0.16
CA GLU A 12 13.58 -0.43 0.09
C GLU A 12 12.41 -0.83 -0.79
N TRP A 13 11.25 -0.93 -0.16
CA TRP A 13 9.96 -0.93 -0.84
C TRP A 13 9.54 0.52 -1.09
N GLN A 14 9.48 0.92 -2.34
CA GLN A 14 9.09 2.26 -2.75
C GLN A 14 7.74 2.22 -3.47
N ARG A 15 6.88 3.22 -3.26
CA ARG A 15 5.61 3.32 -4.00
C ARG A 15 5.84 4.07 -5.30
N ASP A 16 5.35 3.51 -6.39
CA ASP A 16 5.39 4.08 -7.73
C ASP A 16 3.97 4.00 -8.33
N GLY A 17 3.22 5.09 -8.18
CA GLY A 17 1.81 5.15 -8.59
C GLY A 17 0.94 4.06 -7.96
N SER A 18 0.44 3.15 -8.81
CA SER A 18 -0.42 2.02 -8.43
C SER A 18 0.34 0.76 -8.00
N GLU A 19 1.66 0.84 -7.89
CA GLU A 19 2.53 -0.29 -7.58
C GLU A 19 3.44 0.01 -6.39
N ILE A 20 3.85 -1.05 -5.70
CA ILE A 20 5.00 -1.02 -4.80
C ILE A 20 6.15 -1.78 -5.45
N VAL A 21 7.29 -1.11 -5.53
CA VAL A 21 8.50 -1.57 -6.19
C VAL A 21 9.50 -1.96 -5.14
N TRP A 22 9.94 -3.21 -5.20
CA TRP A 22 11.08 -3.70 -4.45
C TRP A 22 12.31 -3.72 -5.33
N THR A 23 13.40 -3.15 -4.84
CA THR A 23 14.68 -3.14 -5.56
C THR A 23 15.76 -3.81 -4.72
N ARG A 24 16.57 -4.66 -5.36
CA ARG A 24 17.78 -5.23 -4.76
C ARG A 24 18.88 -5.41 -5.80
N PHE A 25 20.12 -5.29 -5.33
CA PHE A 25 21.31 -5.53 -6.13
C PHE A 25 21.92 -6.89 -5.79
N TYR A 26 22.33 -7.60 -6.84
CA TYR A 26 23.07 -8.87 -6.79
C TYR A 26 24.33 -8.71 -7.63
N GLY A 27 25.42 -8.23 -7.02
CA GLY A 27 26.59 -7.79 -7.77
C GLY A 27 26.21 -6.66 -8.76
N PRO A 28 26.54 -6.77 -10.05
CA PRO A 28 26.22 -5.74 -11.06
C PRO A 28 24.77 -5.80 -11.56
N TRP A 29 23.92 -6.65 -10.98
CA TRP A 29 22.54 -6.82 -11.42
C TRP A 29 21.58 -6.12 -10.48
N ARG A 30 20.73 -5.26 -11.06
CA ARG A 30 19.57 -4.70 -10.38
C ARG A 30 18.36 -5.54 -10.70
N VAL A 31 17.70 -6.01 -9.64
CA VAL A 31 16.43 -6.75 -9.71
C VAL A 31 15.34 -5.86 -9.12
N GLU A 32 14.29 -5.67 -9.90
CA GLU A 32 13.09 -4.94 -9.51
C GLU A 32 11.89 -5.85 -9.59
N ALA A 33 11.10 -5.88 -8.52
CA ALA A 33 9.82 -6.57 -8.49
C ALA A 33 8.72 -5.54 -8.27
N ARG A 34 7.78 -5.45 -9.20
CA ARG A 34 6.61 -4.57 -9.10
C ARG A 34 5.41 -5.37 -8.63
N CYS A 35 4.79 -4.95 -7.55
CA CYS A 35 3.57 -5.57 -7.02
C CYS A 35 2.42 -4.55 -7.08
N PRO A 36 1.26 -4.89 -7.67
CA PRO A 36 0.11 -3.98 -7.69
C PRO A 36 -0.44 -3.77 -6.29
N VAL A 37 -0.67 -2.51 -5.92
CA VAL A 37 -1.25 -2.12 -4.62
C VAL A 37 -2.65 -2.73 -4.45
N ALA A 38 -3.43 -2.80 -5.53
CA ALA A 38 -4.80 -3.34 -5.52
C ALA A 38 -4.88 -4.88 -5.39
N ALA A 39 -3.76 -5.60 -5.59
CA ALA A 39 -3.75 -7.07 -5.61
C ALA A 39 -2.51 -7.68 -4.92
N PRO A 40 -2.27 -7.36 -3.63
CA PRO A 40 -1.04 -7.75 -2.92
C PRO A 40 -0.91 -9.25 -2.67
N PHE A 41 -2.00 -10.00 -2.85
CA PHE A 41 -2.02 -11.45 -2.68
C PHE A 41 -1.47 -12.20 -3.89
N ASN A 42 -1.36 -11.56 -5.04
CA ASN A 42 -0.92 -12.18 -6.29
C ASN A 42 0.61 -12.23 -6.43
N GLY A 43 1.35 -11.52 -5.57
CA GLY A 43 2.80 -11.37 -5.71
C GLY A 43 3.17 -10.35 -6.78
N PRO A 44 4.43 -10.32 -7.24
CA PRO A 44 4.84 -9.38 -8.28
C PRO A 44 4.13 -9.66 -9.60
N SER A 45 3.60 -8.62 -10.23
CA SER A 45 3.06 -8.64 -11.60
C SER A 45 4.17 -8.59 -12.64
N GLU A 46 5.30 -7.98 -12.29
CA GLU A 46 6.46 -7.82 -13.16
C GLU A 46 7.76 -8.02 -12.36
N LEU A 47 8.71 -8.73 -12.97
CA LEU A 47 10.08 -8.83 -12.49
C LEU A 47 11.01 -8.33 -13.60
N THR A 48 11.75 -7.27 -13.31
CA THR A 48 12.74 -6.69 -14.21
C THR A 48 14.14 -6.98 -13.67
N ILE A 49 15.00 -7.54 -14.51
CA ILE A 49 16.41 -7.78 -14.19
C ILE A 49 17.23 -7.02 -15.22
N ARG A 50 18.10 -6.12 -14.76
CA ARG A 50 18.95 -5.30 -15.64
C ARG A 50 20.36 -5.24 -15.09
N LEU A 51 21.33 -5.14 -15.99
CA LEU A 51 22.68 -4.79 -15.60
C LEU A 51 22.66 -3.33 -15.13
N ALA A 52 22.88 -3.12 -13.84
CA ALA A 52 23.14 -1.81 -13.29
C ALA A 52 24.65 -1.67 -13.21
N VAL A 53 25.23 -0.83 -14.06
CA VAL A 53 26.67 -0.54 -14.00
C VAL A 53 26.93 0.27 -12.72
N GLY A 54 26.96 -0.42 -11.59
CA GLY A 54 27.14 0.07 -10.24
C GLY A 54 27.74 -1.06 -9.41
N GLY A 55 28.95 -0.85 -8.91
CA GLY A 55 29.79 -1.85 -8.25
C GLY A 55 31.28 -1.52 -8.43
N SER A 56 32.16 -2.24 -7.75
CA SER A 56 33.59 -2.15 -8.01
C SER A 56 33.92 -2.75 -9.38
N GLY A 57 34.97 -2.26 -10.07
CA GLY A 57 35.28 -2.69 -11.45
C GLY A 57 35.42 -4.21 -11.61
N ARG A 58 35.94 -4.88 -10.58
CA ARG A 58 36.10 -6.34 -10.55
C ARG A 58 34.78 -7.11 -10.51
N GLU A 59 33.80 -6.66 -9.73
CA GLU A 59 32.47 -7.31 -9.65
C GLU A 59 31.68 -7.15 -10.94
N VAL A 60 31.88 -6.03 -11.64
CA VAL A 60 31.29 -5.79 -12.95
C VAL A 60 31.91 -6.74 -13.98
N GLU A 61 33.25 -6.89 -14.00
CA GLU A 61 33.93 -7.83 -14.89
C GLU A 61 33.49 -9.27 -14.65
N GLU A 62 33.52 -9.76 -13.41
CA GLU A 62 33.10 -11.13 -13.07
C GLU A 62 31.62 -11.39 -13.44
N GLY A 63 30.74 -10.39 -13.27
CA GLY A 63 29.34 -10.50 -13.65
C GLY A 63 29.07 -10.39 -15.15
N MET A 64 29.88 -9.64 -15.90
CA MET A 64 29.81 -9.57 -17.36
C MET A 64 30.33 -10.86 -18.00
N ASP A 65 31.42 -11.44 -17.50
CA ASP A 65 31.94 -12.72 -17.98
C ASP A 65 30.90 -13.83 -17.82
N ALA A 66 30.25 -13.92 -16.64
CA ALA A 66 29.17 -14.88 -16.41
C ALA A 66 27.94 -14.63 -17.31
N ALA A 67 27.64 -13.39 -17.65
CA ALA A 67 26.56 -13.04 -18.58
C ALA A 67 26.88 -13.50 -20.01
N LEU A 68 28.13 -13.32 -20.44
CA LEU A 68 28.61 -13.74 -21.76
C LEU A 68 28.64 -15.26 -21.89
N GLU A 69 29.01 -15.98 -20.83
CA GLU A 69 28.97 -17.46 -20.80
C GLU A 69 27.55 -18.02 -20.87
N THR A 70 26.56 -17.28 -20.36
CA THR A 70 25.16 -17.73 -20.29
C THR A 70 24.25 -17.07 -21.34
N ASP A 71 24.82 -16.27 -22.25
CA ASP A 71 24.12 -15.48 -23.27
C ASP A 71 22.98 -14.63 -22.68
N GLY A 72 23.22 -14.02 -21.51
CA GLY A 72 22.24 -13.14 -20.86
C GLY A 72 22.25 -13.18 -19.34
N ILE A 73 21.09 -13.44 -18.73
CA ILE A 73 20.89 -13.42 -17.27
C ILE A 73 21.39 -14.75 -16.68
N PRO A 74 22.38 -14.74 -15.77
CA PRO A 74 22.92 -15.96 -15.21
C PRO A 74 21.87 -16.79 -14.44
N ALA A 75 21.83 -18.11 -14.65
CA ALA A 75 20.86 -18.98 -13.99
C ALA A 75 21.02 -19.04 -12.45
N ASN A 76 22.24 -18.83 -11.95
CA ASN A 76 22.51 -18.72 -10.52
C ASN A 76 21.89 -17.45 -9.91
N LEU A 77 21.76 -16.35 -10.67
CA LEU A 77 21.08 -15.13 -10.24
C LEU A 77 19.58 -15.39 -10.10
N LEU A 78 18.95 -16.04 -11.09
CA LEU A 78 17.52 -16.37 -11.03
C LEU A 78 17.17 -17.21 -9.79
N ARG A 79 18.04 -18.14 -9.39
CA ARG A 79 17.85 -18.97 -8.19
C ARG A 79 17.98 -18.21 -6.87
N GLN A 80 18.64 -17.06 -6.89
CA GLN A 80 18.85 -16.22 -5.70
C GLN A 80 17.71 -15.24 -5.44
N ILE A 81 16.75 -15.08 -6.37
CA ILE A 81 15.63 -14.16 -6.23
C ILE A 81 14.53 -14.81 -5.37
N PRO A 82 14.29 -14.34 -4.14
CA PRO A 82 13.39 -15.02 -3.22
C PRO A 82 11.94 -14.55 -3.45
N LEU A 83 11.29 -15.04 -4.51
CA LEU A 83 9.93 -14.59 -4.90
C LEU A 83 8.90 -14.71 -3.76
N ALA A 84 9.03 -15.74 -2.91
CA ALA A 84 8.15 -15.92 -1.75
C ALA A 84 8.37 -14.83 -0.69
N GLU A 85 9.62 -14.43 -0.44
CA GLU A 85 9.96 -13.35 0.49
C GLU A 85 9.58 -12.00 -0.09
N ILE A 86 9.76 -11.78 -1.39
CA ILE A 86 9.31 -10.57 -2.09
C ILE A 86 7.79 -10.44 -1.93
N LYS A 87 7.03 -11.52 -2.12
CA LYS A 87 5.58 -11.53 -1.91
C LYS A 87 5.19 -11.24 -0.46
N ALA A 88 5.91 -11.81 0.53
CA ALA A 88 5.65 -11.54 1.94
C ALA A 88 6.03 -10.09 2.34
N GLY A 89 7.15 -9.60 1.81
CA GLY A 89 7.63 -8.23 2.00
C GLY A 89 6.69 -7.20 1.36
N ALA A 90 6.14 -7.48 0.18
CA ALA A 90 5.13 -6.63 -0.47
C ALA A 90 3.90 -6.46 0.43
N ARG A 91 3.43 -7.54 1.05
CA ARG A 91 2.32 -7.52 1.99
C ARG A 91 2.65 -6.73 3.25
N ALA A 92 3.85 -6.91 3.80
CA ALA A 92 4.28 -6.17 4.99
C ALA A 92 4.48 -4.67 4.71
N ALA A 93 5.07 -4.33 3.55
CA ALA A 93 5.26 -2.97 3.10
C ALA A 93 3.92 -2.28 2.83
N LEU A 94 2.96 -2.97 2.21
CA LEU A 94 1.60 -2.47 2.06
C LEU A 94 0.89 -2.37 3.40
N ALA A 95 1.03 -3.31 4.32
CA ALA A 95 0.47 -3.17 5.66
C ALA A 95 1.05 -1.96 6.40
N THR A 96 2.34 -1.66 6.21
CA THR A 96 3.03 -0.50 6.82
C THR A 96 2.65 0.82 6.13
N GLN A 97 2.39 0.81 4.82
CA GLN A 97 1.97 1.99 4.05
C GLN A 97 0.45 2.26 4.18
N ASP A 98 -0.35 1.20 4.24
CA ASP A 98 -1.76 1.24 4.68
C ASP A 98 -1.82 1.72 6.13
N ASP A 99 -0.89 1.35 7.02
CA ASP A 99 -0.82 1.95 8.36
C ASP A 99 -0.48 3.46 8.37
N ARG A 100 -0.03 4.07 7.26
CA ARG A 100 0.18 5.53 7.16
C ARG A 100 -0.95 6.27 6.45
N ALA A 101 -1.49 5.72 5.37
CA ALA A 101 -2.60 6.33 4.63
C ALA A 101 -3.99 5.94 5.17
N MET A 102 -4.11 4.80 5.85
CA MET A 102 -5.35 4.25 6.41
C MET A 102 -5.49 4.51 7.92
N ASN A 103 -4.49 5.08 8.60
CA ASN A 103 -4.61 5.56 9.99
C ASN A 103 -5.02 7.02 10.11
N GLU A 104 -4.98 7.80 9.02
CA GLU A 104 -5.58 9.12 9.06
C GLU A 104 -7.09 9.00 9.23
N SER A 105 -7.62 9.75 10.18
CA SER A 105 -9.04 9.74 10.44
C SER A 105 -9.78 10.31 9.24
N TYR A 106 -10.80 9.60 8.76
CA TYR A 106 -11.64 10.17 7.71
C TYR A 106 -12.30 11.45 8.24
N PRO A 107 -12.35 12.53 7.45
CA PRO A 107 -12.91 13.80 7.86
C PRO A 107 -14.45 13.73 7.86
N VAL A 108 -15.02 13.00 8.80
CA VAL A 108 -16.47 12.84 8.93
C VAL A 108 -17.10 14.19 9.27
N PRO A 109 -18.01 14.71 8.42
CA PRO A 109 -18.59 16.01 8.65
C PRO A 109 -19.55 16.00 9.86
N ALA A 110 -19.66 17.14 10.53
CA ALA A 110 -20.56 17.30 11.67
C ALA A 110 -22.04 17.01 11.30
N ARG A 111 -22.43 17.24 10.04
CA ARG A 111 -23.75 16.89 9.50
C ARG A 111 -23.56 16.17 8.17
N CYS A 112 -24.10 14.95 8.07
CA CYS A 112 -24.11 14.20 6.82
C CYS A 112 -25.35 14.60 6.00
N ARG A 113 -25.14 14.94 4.73
CA ARG A 113 -26.17 15.36 3.76
C ARG A 113 -26.04 14.61 2.43
N THR A 114 -24.81 14.29 2.02
CA THR A 114 -24.50 13.63 0.75
C THR A 114 -24.18 12.15 0.97
N GLU A 115 -24.23 11.35 -0.11
CA GLU A 115 -23.77 9.96 -0.04
C GLU A 115 -22.29 9.86 0.34
N GLU A 116 -21.47 10.83 -0.09
CA GLU A 116 -20.07 10.92 0.31
C GLU A 116 -19.91 11.12 1.82
N ASP A 117 -20.69 12.01 2.44
CA ASP A 117 -20.65 12.24 3.89
C ASP A 117 -20.96 10.95 4.67
N TYR A 118 -21.96 10.20 4.21
CA TYR A 118 -22.32 8.91 4.79
C TYR A 118 -21.26 7.84 4.52
N THR A 119 -20.57 7.92 3.38
CA THR A 119 -19.46 7.02 3.04
C THR A 119 -18.26 7.27 3.96
N LEU A 120 -17.85 8.52 4.15
CA LEU A 120 -16.78 8.91 5.08
C LEU A 120 -17.11 8.46 6.51
N LEU A 121 -18.37 8.59 6.93
CA LEU A 121 -18.83 8.11 8.24
C LEU A 121 -18.59 6.60 8.41
N VAL A 122 -19.04 5.76 7.48
CA VAL A 122 -18.89 4.30 7.61
C VAL A 122 -17.45 3.86 7.38
N ALA A 123 -16.69 4.57 6.55
CA ALA A 123 -15.25 4.35 6.37
C ALA A 123 -14.49 4.58 7.69
N GLU A 124 -14.81 5.66 8.42
CA GLU A 124 -14.22 5.92 9.74
C GLU A 124 -14.58 4.83 10.75
N LEU A 125 -15.83 4.38 10.78
CA LEU A 125 -16.23 3.30 11.69
C LEU A 125 -15.50 1.99 11.39
N VAL A 126 -15.29 1.66 10.12
CA VAL A 126 -14.51 0.49 9.70
C VAL A 126 -13.04 0.66 10.07
N ARG A 127 -12.46 1.84 9.83
CA ARG A 127 -11.10 2.19 10.23
C ARG A 127 -10.90 2.03 11.73
N MET A 128 -11.75 2.65 12.55
CA MET A 128 -11.69 2.57 14.01
C MET A 128 -11.75 1.11 14.51
N ARG A 129 -12.56 0.25 13.89
CA ARG A 129 -12.57 -1.19 14.20
C ARG A 129 -11.25 -1.86 13.87
N ALA A 130 -10.69 -1.56 12.69
CA ALA A 130 -9.41 -2.11 12.24
C ALA A 130 -8.25 -1.65 13.14
N THR A 131 -8.30 -0.43 13.67
CA THR A 131 -7.28 0.15 14.57
C THR A 131 -7.50 -0.17 16.05
N GLY A 132 -8.39 -1.13 16.37
CA GLY A 132 -8.54 -1.66 17.72
C GLY A 132 -9.54 -0.91 18.63
N THR A 133 -10.32 0.05 18.11
CA THR A 133 -11.38 0.69 18.91
C THR A 133 -12.50 -0.30 19.20
N THR A 134 -12.77 -0.51 20.49
CA THR A 134 -13.80 -1.45 20.97
C THR A 134 -15.22 -0.89 20.90
N ALA A 135 -15.39 0.45 20.93
CA ALA A 135 -16.70 1.11 20.83
C ALA A 135 -16.75 2.24 19.75
N PRO A 136 -16.53 1.94 18.46
CA PRO A 136 -16.35 2.95 17.41
C PRO A 136 -17.51 3.95 17.28
N GLN A 137 -18.75 3.48 17.40
CA GLN A 137 -19.93 4.34 17.26
C GLN A 137 -20.04 5.35 18.39
N GLY A 138 -19.74 4.93 19.62
CA GLY A 138 -19.82 5.80 20.79
C GLY A 138 -18.71 6.85 20.77
N GLU A 139 -17.49 6.42 20.45
CA GLU A 139 -16.33 7.30 20.37
C GLU A 139 -16.46 8.32 19.22
N LEU A 140 -16.89 7.89 18.04
CA LEU A 140 -17.13 8.80 16.91
C LEU A 140 -18.29 9.76 17.20
N ALA A 141 -19.35 9.31 17.88
CA ALA A 141 -20.45 10.19 18.29
C ALA A 141 -19.97 11.27 19.27
N GLY A 142 -19.12 10.89 20.25
CA GLY A 142 -18.47 11.81 21.17
C GLY A 142 -17.59 12.82 20.45
N ARG A 143 -16.77 12.37 19.50
CA ARG A 143 -15.90 13.24 18.68
C ARG A 143 -16.69 14.27 17.87
N LEU A 144 -17.87 13.88 17.37
CA LEU A 144 -18.74 14.75 16.59
C LEU A 144 -19.70 15.60 17.46
N GLY A 145 -19.71 15.42 18.79
CA GLY A 145 -20.63 16.11 19.70
C GLY A 145 -22.10 15.75 19.47
N ILE A 146 -22.39 14.54 18.96
CA ILE A 146 -23.76 14.08 18.66
C ILE A 146 -24.20 12.94 19.58
N GLY A 147 -25.52 12.82 19.77
CA GLY A 147 -26.10 11.73 20.54
C GLY A 147 -26.03 10.37 19.84
N LYS A 148 -26.09 9.29 20.64
CA LYS A 148 -26.12 7.90 20.16
C LYS A 148 -27.25 7.63 19.16
N ALA A 149 -28.44 8.20 19.39
CA ALA A 149 -29.58 8.06 18.48
C ALA A 149 -29.29 8.65 17.08
N THR A 150 -28.67 9.83 17.03
CA THR A 150 -28.27 10.47 15.77
C THR A 150 -27.23 9.64 15.03
N MET A 151 -26.23 9.08 15.74
CA MET A 151 -25.24 8.19 15.15
C MET A 151 -25.90 6.94 14.56
N SER A 152 -26.79 6.29 15.32
CA SER A 152 -27.54 5.12 14.84
C SER A 152 -28.36 5.41 13.59
N GLU A 153 -29.03 6.57 13.51
CA GLU A 153 -29.81 6.94 12.33
C GLU A 153 -28.92 7.19 11.11
N ARG A 154 -27.75 7.82 11.28
CA ARG A 154 -26.81 8.00 10.17
C ARG A 154 -26.26 6.67 9.66
N ILE A 155 -25.98 5.75 10.58
CA ILE A 155 -25.54 4.40 10.23
C ILE A 155 -26.65 3.65 9.48
N LYS A 156 -27.89 3.72 9.97
CA LYS A 156 -29.05 3.14 9.29
C LYS A 156 -29.21 3.71 7.88
N ARG A 157 -29.10 5.03 7.73
CA ARG A 157 -29.14 5.70 6.43
C ARG A 157 -28.03 5.23 5.50
N SER A 158 -26.82 5.04 6.01
CA SER A 158 -25.69 4.52 5.22
C SER A 158 -25.95 3.10 4.69
N LYS A 159 -26.65 2.27 5.47
CA LYS A 159 -27.10 0.95 5.02
C LYS A 159 -28.19 1.05 3.94
N GLU A 160 -29.18 1.92 4.13
CA GLU A 160 -30.25 2.16 3.14
C GLU A 160 -29.70 2.67 1.80
N LEU A 161 -28.62 3.45 1.82
CA LEU A 161 -27.92 3.95 0.63
C LEU A 161 -27.02 2.90 -0.05
N GLY A 162 -26.92 1.70 0.53
CA GLY A 162 -26.08 0.61 0.03
C GLY A 162 -24.58 0.87 0.16
N LEU A 163 -24.16 1.67 1.15
CA LEU A 163 -22.75 2.02 1.40
C LEU A 163 -22.07 1.04 2.38
N TRP A 164 -22.87 0.35 3.20
CA TRP A 164 -22.37 -0.51 4.26
C TRP A 164 -23.27 -1.72 4.48
N ASP A 165 -22.69 -2.92 4.57
CA ASP A 165 -23.44 -4.17 4.85
C ASP A 165 -23.55 -4.48 6.37
N GLY A 166 -22.88 -3.68 7.21
CA GLY A 166 -22.82 -3.85 8.67
C GLY A 166 -21.50 -4.45 9.18
N GLN A 167 -20.71 -5.06 8.30
CA GLN A 167 -19.35 -5.52 8.55
C GLN A 167 -18.33 -4.76 7.70
N ARG A 168 -18.60 -4.58 6.40
CA ARG A 168 -17.68 -4.05 5.39
C ARG A 168 -18.33 -2.99 4.52
N LEU A 169 -17.49 -2.13 3.95
CA LEU A 169 -17.90 -1.20 2.90
C LEU A 169 -18.32 -1.98 1.65
N THR A 170 -19.32 -1.47 0.94
CA THR A 170 -19.73 -2.04 -0.34
C THR A 170 -18.85 -1.53 -1.49
N ASP A 171 -18.97 -2.14 -2.66
CA ASP A 171 -18.28 -1.68 -3.87
C ASP A 171 -18.64 -0.22 -4.21
N LYS A 172 -19.90 0.15 -3.99
CA LYS A 172 -20.39 1.53 -4.16
C LYS A 172 -19.64 2.51 -3.25
N ALA A 173 -19.49 2.18 -1.96
CA ALA A 173 -18.75 3.02 -1.02
C ALA A 173 -17.26 3.10 -1.37
N THR A 174 -16.65 1.99 -1.79
CA THR A 174 -15.25 1.94 -2.21
C THR A 174 -15.00 2.83 -3.44
N ALA A 175 -15.92 2.82 -4.41
CA ALA A 175 -15.83 3.70 -5.59
C ALA A 175 -15.91 5.18 -5.20
N LEU A 176 -16.84 5.55 -4.30
CA LEU A 176 -16.97 6.93 -3.79
C LEU A 176 -15.72 7.38 -3.04
N LEU A 177 -15.14 6.54 -2.18
CA LEU A 177 -13.88 6.86 -1.49
C LEU A 177 -12.71 7.04 -2.46
N THR A 178 -12.65 6.21 -3.51
CA THR A 178 -11.60 6.32 -4.54
C THR A 178 -11.74 7.64 -5.29
N GLN A 179 -12.96 8.06 -5.62
CA GLN A 179 -13.22 9.34 -6.25
C GLN A 179 -12.84 10.50 -5.32
N TRP A 180 -13.27 10.46 -4.06
CA TRP A 180 -12.94 11.46 -3.05
C TRP A 180 -11.43 11.66 -2.91
N TRP A 181 -10.66 10.58 -2.81
CA TRP A 181 -9.18 10.65 -2.73
C TRP A 181 -8.56 11.33 -3.95
N ARG A 182 -9.04 11.04 -5.16
CA ARG A 182 -8.55 11.68 -6.39
C ARG A 182 -8.85 13.17 -6.42
N GLU A 183 -9.99 13.59 -5.88
CA GLU A 183 -10.35 15.00 -5.77
C GLU A 183 -9.48 15.74 -4.75
N GLN A 184 -8.96 15.05 -3.73
CA GLN A 184 -7.99 15.62 -2.78
C GLN A 184 -6.57 15.74 -3.36
N GLU A 185 -6.14 14.79 -4.21
CA GLU A 185 -4.80 14.80 -4.83
C GLU A 185 -4.69 15.77 -6.03
N GLY A 186 -5.81 16.12 -6.65
CA GLY A 186 -5.88 17.01 -7.82
C GLY A 186 -5.91 18.50 -7.48
N ASN A 187 -5.75 18.88 -6.22
CA ASN A 187 -5.89 20.23 -5.68
C ASN A 187 -4.68 20.61 -4.81
#